data_AF-I4CZL4-F1
#
_entry.id   AF-I4CZL4-F1
#
_cell.length_a   1.000
_cell.length_b   1.000
_cell.length_c   1.000
_cell.angle_alpha   90.00
_cell.angle_beta   90.00
_cell.angle_gamma   90.00
#
_symmetry.space_group_name_H-M   'P 1'
#
loop_
_entity.id
_entity.type
_entity.pdbx_description
1 polymer ?
#
loop_
_entity_poly.entity_id
_entity_poly.type
_entity_poly.pdbx_seq_one_letter_code
_entity_poly.pdbx_strand_id
1 'polypeptide(L)'
;MEEQSREKAASVHFLDGINARVAALVHYLDVGGVQPSEAASIERVLAGRRETILNDDHLLTAACGIFDGLLAAFVKDETADE
;
A
#
# COMPACT_ATOMS: atom_id res chain seq x y z
N MET A 1 -1.13 32.48 -2.21
CA MET A 1 -0.15 31.46 -1.79
C MET A 1 -0.71 30.44 -0.80
N GLU A 2 -1.76 30.75 -0.01
CA GLU A 2 -2.37 29.78 0.92
C GLU A 2 -3.32 28.77 0.26
N GLU A 3 -3.92 29.12 -0.88
CA GLU A 3 -4.91 28.25 -1.57
C GLU A 3 -4.27 26.99 -2.18
N GLN A 4 -3.02 27.11 -2.64
CA GLN A 4 -2.21 25.99 -3.16
C GLN A 4 -1.76 25.01 -2.06
N SER A 5 -1.76 25.47 -0.79
CA SER A 5 -1.49 24.62 0.39
C SER A 5 -2.71 23.81 0.81
N ARG A 6 -3.93 24.31 0.55
CA ARG A 6 -5.18 23.60 0.82
C ARG A 6 -5.49 22.54 -0.23
N GLU A 7 -5.12 22.78 -1.48
CA GLU A 7 -5.29 21.80 -2.55
C GLU A 7 -4.35 20.59 -2.38
N LYS A 8 -3.11 20.80 -1.89
CA LYS A 8 -2.21 19.71 -1.45
C LYS A 8 -2.77 18.93 -0.26
N ALA A 9 -3.41 19.60 0.69
CA ALA A 9 -4.07 18.94 1.82
C ALA A 9 -5.32 18.15 1.39
N ALA A 10 -6.06 18.64 0.38
CA ALA A 10 -7.22 17.96 -0.19
C ALA A 10 -6.83 16.70 -0.98
N SER A 11 -5.68 16.70 -1.67
CA SER A 11 -5.11 15.47 -2.26
C SER A 11 -4.65 14.45 -1.21
N VAL A 12 -4.33 14.89 0.01
CA VAL A 12 -3.98 14.00 1.13
C VAL A 12 -5.25 13.47 1.83
N HIS A 13 -6.31 14.26 1.90
CA HIS A 13 -7.62 13.87 2.48
C HIS A 13 -8.34 12.75 1.69
N PHE A 14 -8.03 12.55 0.41
CA PHE A 14 -8.57 11.43 -0.37
C PHE A 14 -8.01 10.06 0.09
N LEU A 15 -6.98 10.06 0.94
CA LEU A 15 -6.39 8.86 1.55
C LEU A 15 -6.88 8.61 2.99
N ASP A 16 -7.83 9.37 3.52
CA ASP A 16 -8.31 9.20 4.91
C ASP A 16 -8.93 7.82 5.20
N GLY A 17 -9.24 7.04 4.17
CA GLY A 17 -9.69 5.64 4.30
C GLY A 17 -8.61 4.58 4.04
N ILE A 18 -7.42 4.98 3.58
CA ILE A 18 -6.30 4.08 3.28
C ILE A 18 -5.19 4.41 4.27
N ASN A 19 -4.83 3.45 5.12
CA ASN A 19 -3.67 3.61 6.00
C ASN A 19 -2.45 4.06 5.18
N ALA A 20 -1.86 5.21 5.53
CA ALA A 20 -0.81 5.87 4.75
C ALA A 20 0.39 4.96 4.44
N ARG A 21 0.64 3.97 5.29
CA ARG A 21 1.69 2.96 5.09
C ARG A 21 1.39 2.04 3.91
N VAL A 22 0.17 1.52 3.80
CA VAL A 22 -0.24 0.70 2.64
C VAL A 22 -0.28 1.55 1.37
N ALA A 23 -0.77 2.79 1.46
CA ALA A 23 -0.80 3.72 0.33
C ALA A 23 0.62 3.96 -0.24
N ALA A 24 1.59 4.23 0.62
CA ALA A 24 2.98 4.44 0.23
C ALA A 24 3.60 3.19 -0.40
N LEU A 25 3.28 2.01 0.13
CA LEU A 25 3.75 0.74 -0.40
C LEU A 25 3.19 0.46 -1.80
N VAL A 26 1.88 0.60 -2.00
CA VAL A 26 1.25 0.41 -3.32
C VAL A 26 1.77 1.44 -4.32
N HIS A 27 1.90 2.71 -3.93
CA HIS A 27 2.44 3.76 -4.78
C HIS A 27 3.87 3.44 -5.25
N TYR A 28 4.75 3.04 -4.32
CA TYR A 28 6.12 2.65 -4.65
C TYR A 28 6.17 1.46 -5.61
N LEU A 29 5.28 0.47 -5.44
CA LEU A 29 5.23 -0.71 -6.32
C LEU A 29 4.65 -0.44 -7.71
N ASP A 30 3.72 0.50 -7.83
CA ASP A 30 3.02 0.81 -9.09
C ASP A 30 3.79 1.82 -9.95
N VAL A 31 4.13 2.97 -9.37
CA VAL A 31 4.75 4.10 -10.08
C VAL A 31 6.19 4.41 -9.61
N GLY A 32 6.65 3.78 -8.52
CA GLY A 32 7.94 4.09 -7.90
C GLY A 32 7.86 5.23 -6.89
N GLY A 33 9.02 5.68 -6.38
CA GLY A 33 9.11 6.80 -5.44
C GLY A 33 9.97 6.49 -4.23
N VAL A 34 9.62 7.10 -3.08
CA VAL A 34 10.31 6.82 -1.81
C VAL A 34 9.96 5.41 -1.37
N GLN A 35 10.98 4.57 -1.17
CA GLN A 35 10.82 3.18 -0.78
C GLN A 35 10.48 3.04 0.71
N PRO A 36 9.32 2.46 1.08
CA PRO A 36 9.05 2.04 2.46
C PRO A 36 10.01 0.96 2.94
N SER A 37 10.26 0.87 4.25
CA SER A 37 11.16 -0.14 4.82
C SER A 37 10.68 -1.58 4.57
N GLU A 38 9.37 -1.78 4.45
CA GLU A 38 8.75 -3.08 4.19
C GLU A 38 8.81 -3.50 2.71
N ALA A 39 9.10 -2.57 1.79
CA ALA A 39 8.90 -2.77 0.36
C ALA A 39 9.73 -3.91 -0.23
N ALA A 40 11.02 -4.01 0.11
CA ALA A 40 11.91 -5.05 -0.43
C ALA A 40 11.41 -6.47 -0.12
N SER A 41 10.84 -6.67 1.07
CA SER A 41 10.29 -7.97 1.46
C SER A 41 8.98 -8.28 0.74
N ILE A 42 8.10 -7.28 0.59
CA ILE A 42 6.83 -7.43 -0.11
C ILE A 42 7.06 -7.68 -1.62
N GLU A 43 7.97 -6.95 -2.25
CA GLU A 43 8.39 -7.20 -3.64
C GLU A 43 8.85 -8.64 -3.83
N ARG A 44 9.66 -9.16 -2.90
CA ARG A 44 10.19 -10.52 -3.00
C ARG A 44 9.08 -11.57 -2.88
N VAL A 45 8.09 -11.35 -2.04
CA VAL A 45 6.90 -12.22 -1.95
C VAL A 45 6.10 -12.16 -3.25
N LEU A 46 5.80 -10.95 -3.75
CA LEU A 46 5.03 -10.76 -4.98
C LEU A 46 5.74 -11.38 -6.20
N ALA A 47 7.07 -11.23 -6.30
CA ALA A 47 7.88 -11.84 -7.34
C ALA A 47 7.77 -13.38 -7.33
N GLY A 48 7.90 -14.02 -6.16
CA GLY A 48 7.75 -15.48 -6.04
C GLY A 48 6.33 -15.95 -6.38
N ARG A 49 5.30 -15.15 -6.09
CA ARG A 49 3.92 -15.47 -6.50
C ARG A 49 3.73 -15.35 -8.01
N ARG A 50 4.31 -14.34 -8.64
CA ARG A 50 4.27 -14.18 -10.10
C ARG A 50 4.97 -15.34 -10.82
N GLU A 51 6.02 -15.90 -10.25
CA GLU A 51 6.71 -17.07 -10.82
C GLU A 51 5.89 -18.37 -10.72
N THR A 52 4.98 -18.46 -9.75
CA THR A 52 4.24 -19.70 -9.44
C THR A 52 2.77 -19.68 -9.87
N ILE A 53 2.18 -18.49 -10.06
CA ILE A 53 0.79 -18.30 -10.48
C ILE A 53 0.77 -17.75 -11.90
N LEU A 54 0.41 -18.60 -12.87
CA LEU A 54 0.39 -18.25 -14.29
C LEU A 54 -0.92 -17.59 -14.77
N ASN A 55 -1.95 -17.61 -13.94
CA ASN A 55 -3.22 -16.94 -14.22
C ASN A 55 -3.23 -15.58 -13.55
N ASP A 56 -3.38 -14.52 -14.34
CA ASP A 56 -3.28 -13.14 -13.86
C ASP A 56 -4.40 -12.77 -12.87
N ASP A 57 -5.62 -13.27 -13.05
CA ASP A 57 -6.72 -13.01 -12.11
C ASP A 57 -6.44 -13.66 -10.74
N HIS A 58 -5.87 -14.87 -10.76
CA HIS A 58 -5.44 -15.56 -9.54
C HIS A 58 -4.27 -14.83 -8.89
N LEU A 59 -3.33 -14.29 -9.68
CA LEU A 59 -2.19 -13.50 -9.18
C LEU A 59 -2.65 -12.17 -8.58
N LEU A 60 -3.63 -11.51 -9.20
CA LEU A 60 -4.22 -10.28 -8.70
C LEU A 60 -4.94 -10.52 -7.37
N THR A 61 -5.83 -11.52 -7.33
CA THR A 61 -6.55 -11.90 -6.10
C THR A 61 -5.57 -12.22 -4.96
N ALA A 62 -4.51 -12.95 -5.31
CA ALA A 62 -3.39 -13.26 -4.45
C ALA A 62 -2.71 -12.01 -3.87
N ALA A 63 -2.34 -11.06 -4.73
CA ALA A 63 -1.68 -9.82 -4.32
C ALA A 63 -2.61 -8.94 -3.47
N CYS A 64 -3.89 -8.80 -3.85
CA CYS A 64 -4.89 -8.08 -3.07
C CYS A 64 -4.98 -8.62 -1.63
N GLY A 65 -5.04 -9.95 -1.46
CA GLY A 65 -5.08 -10.55 -0.12
C GLY A 65 -3.85 -10.24 0.75
N ILE A 66 -2.68 -9.99 0.17
CA ILE A 66 -1.50 -9.53 0.92
C ILE A 66 -1.72 -8.10 1.43
N PHE A 67 -2.19 -7.20 0.56
CA PHE A 67 -2.45 -5.82 0.94
C PHE A 67 -3.60 -5.68 1.94
N ASP A 68 -4.66 -6.47 1.79
CA ASP A 68 -5.77 -6.52 2.76
C ASP A 68 -5.27 -6.97 4.14
N GLY A 69 -4.40 -7.99 4.18
CA GLY A 69 -3.77 -8.45 5.43
C GLY A 69 -2.87 -7.40 6.06
N LEU A 70 -2.07 -6.70 5.27
CA LEU A 70 -1.23 -5.59 5.74
C LEU A 70 -2.07 -4.43 6.28
N LEU A 71 -3.15 -4.06 5.57
CA LEU A 71 -4.07 -3.02 6.00
C LEU A 71 -4.71 -3.38 7.34
N ALA A 72 -5.22 -4.62 7.48
CA ALA A 72 -5.79 -5.09 8.74
C ALA A 72 -4.79 -5.08 9.90
N ALA A 73 -3.52 -5.43 9.63
CA ALA A 73 -2.46 -5.39 10.63
C ALA A 73 -2.16 -3.95 11.08
N PHE A 74 -2.03 -3.01 10.14
CA PHE A 74 -1.72 -1.61 10.49
C PHE A 74 -2.88 -0.90 11.18
N VAL A 75 -4.13 -1.16 10.78
CA VAL A 75 -5.31 -0.66 11.51
C VAL A 75 -5.31 -1.18 12.95
N LYS A 76 -4.95 -2.46 13.15
CA LYS A 76 -4.85 -3.02 14.50
C LYS A 76 -3.76 -2.34 15.33
N ASP A 77 -2.58 -2.08 14.75
CA ASP A 77 -1.49 -1.38 15.43
C ASP A 77 -1.92 0.04 15.86
N GLU A 78 -2.63 0.79 15.00
CA GLU A 78 -3.16 2.12 15.33
C GLU A 78 -4.18 2.09 16.47
N THR A 79 -5.05 1.07 16.52
CA THR A 79 -6.03 0.90 17.61
C THR A 79 -5.44 0.33 18.91
N ALA A 80 -4.22 -0.22 18.87
CA ALA A 80 -3.55 -0.78 20.04
C ALA A 80 -2.66 0.24 20.78
N ASP A 81 -2.33 1.35 20.10
CA ASP A 81 -1.56 2.48 20.64
C ASP A 81 -2.45 3.58 21.27
N GLU A 82 -3.78 3.39 21.33
CA GLU A 82 -4.76 4.18 22.11
C GLU A 82 -5.10 3.53 23.47
#